data_AF-R4WNN4-F1
#
_entry.id   AF-R4WNN4-F1
#
_cell.length_a   1.000
_cell.length_b   1.000
_cell.length_c   1.000
_cell.angle_alpha   90.00
_cell.angle_beta   90.00
_cell.angle_gamma   90.00
#
_symmetry.space_group_name_H-M   'P 1'
#
loop_
_entity.id
_entity.type
_entity.pdbx_description
1 polymer ?
#
loop_
_entity_poly.entity_id
_entity_poly.type
_entity_poly.pdbx_seq_one_letter_code
_entity_poly.pdbx_strand_id
1 'polypeptide(L)'
;MRLTLPMFLFKLPNGHIFRGKNRLVKPVSKKAVETLKKDLALEERNMFYLRHPYLTKEQSSGHSKHLQKHEKWLAQFKIERNEKFEKHRRLQDELSHLKTKEDWDFSAGSI
;
A
#
# COMPACT_ATOMS: atom_id res chain seq x y z
N MET A 1 -6.19 -21.64 -36.00
CA MET A 1 -6.35 -20.17 -36.09
C MET A 1 -5.33 -19.63 -37.10
N ARG A 2 -5.77 -18.97 -38.18
CA ARG A 2 -4.88 -18.47 -39.24
C ARG A 2 -4.28 -17.11 -38.85
N LEU A 3 -3.21 -17.13 -38.06
CA LEU A 3 -2.49 -15.92 -37.61
C LEU A 3 -1.57 -15.31 -38.69
N THR A 4 -1.46 -15.94 -39.85
CA THR A 4 -0.54 -15.53 -40.92
C THR A 4 -0.90 -14.17 -41.50
N LEU A 5 -2.18 -13.93 -41.79
CA LEU A 5 -2.67 -12.70 -42.41
C LEU A 5 -2.38 -11.45 -41.57
N PRO A 6 -2.73 -11.37 -40.26
CA PRO A 6 -2.42 -10.20 -39.45
C PRO A 6 -0.92 -9.95 -39.25
N MET A 7 -0.07 -10.99 -39.23
CA MET A 7 1.39 -10.81 -39.14
C MET A 7 2.02 -10.23 -40.41
N PHE A 8 1.41 -10.46 -41.58
CA PHE A 8 1.86 -9.83 -42.83
C PHE A 8 1.36 -8.39 -42.99
N LEU A 9 0.17 -8.05 -42.48
CA LEU A 9 -0.36 -6.68 -42.56
C LEU A 9 0.27 -5.73 -41.54
N PHE A 10 0.57 -6.19 -40.32
CA PHE A 10 1.14 -5.36 -39.27
C PHE A 10 2.61 -5.72 -39.04
N LYS A 11 3.53 -4.89 -39.55
CA LYS A 11 4.98 -5.02 -39.32
C LYS A 11 5.34 -4.59 -37.89
N LEU A 12 5.01 -5.42 -36.91
CA LEU A 12 5.44 -5.28 -35.53
C LEU A 12 6.74 -6.09 -35.30
N PRO A 13 7.62 -5.66 -34.38
CA PRO A 13 8.80 -6.44 -34.05
C PRO A 13 8.41 -7.79 -33.42
N ASN A 14 9.05 -8.87 -33.84
CA ASN A 14 8.84 -10.19 -33.25
C ASN A 14 9.36 -10.21 -31.80
N GLY A 15 8.55 -10.72 -30.86
CA GLY A 15 8.91 -10.80 -29.44
C GLY A 15 8.54 -9.53 -28.65
N HIS A 16 9.41 -9.11 -27.72
CA HIS A 16 9.09 -8.00 -26.81
C HIS A 16 9.19 -6.63 -27.52
N ILE A 17 8.04 -6.04 -27.82
CA ILE A 17 7.89 -4.85 -28.70
C ILE A 17 8.74 -3.64 -28.27
N PHE A 18 8.93 -3.39 -26.97
CA PHE A 18 9.65 -2.21 -26.46
C PHE A 18 11.08 -2.47 -25.98
N ARG A 19 11.66 -3.64 -26.27
CA ARG A 19 13.00 -4.03 -25.78
C ARG A 19 13.82 -4.71 -26.88
N GLY A 20 15.14 -4.77 -26.71
CA GLY A 20 16.06 -5.42 -27.66
C GLY A 20 16.40 -4.59 -28.90
N LYS A 21 16.99 -5.25 -29.90
CA LYS A 21 17.52 -4.62 -31.14
C LYS A 21 16.40 -4.12 -32.05
N ASN A 22 15.39 -4.95 -32.29
CA ASN A 22 14.24 -4.61 -33.13
C ASN A 22 13.09 -4.22 -32.21
N ARG A 23 12.92 -2.92 -31.94
CA ARG A 23 11.89 -2.39 -31.04
C ARG A 23 11.04 -1.34 -31.75
N LEU A 24 9.81 -1.17 -31.28
CA LEU A 24 8.96 -0.07 -31.68
C LEU A 24 9.43 1.20 -30.95
N VAL A 25 10.07 2.11 -31.69
CA VAL A 25 10.49 3.41 -31.16
C VAL A 25 9.32 4.38 -31.24
N LYS A 26 8.83 4.83 -30.09
CA LYS A 26 7.81 5.88 -30.04
C LYS A 26 8.47 7.25 -30.26
N PRO A 27 8.10 8.01 -31.30
CA PRO A 27 8.62 9.34 -31.50
C PRO A 27 8.12 10.29 -30.40
N VAL A 28 8.96 11.27 -30.04
CA VAL A 28 8.57 12.31 -29.09
C VAL A 28 7.55 13.23 -29.75
N SER A 29 6.36 13.32 -29.17
CA SER A 29 5.31 14.22 -29.67
C SER A 29 5.54 15.65 -29.16
N LYS A 30 5.07 16.65 -29.92
CA LYS A 30 5.12 18.07 -29.49
C LYS A 30 4.46 18.27 -28.12
N LYS A 31 3.31 17.62 -27.91
CA LYS A 31 2.59 17.63 -26.62
C LYS A 31 3.45 17.11 -25.47
N ALA A 32 4.23 16.04 -25.67
CA ALA A 32 5.11 15.51 -24.63
C ALA A 32 6.20 16.53 -24.25
N VAL A 33 6.74 17.25 -25.22
CA VAL A 33 7.71 18.33 -24.97
C VAL A 33 7.06 19.50 -24.21
N GLU A 34 5.85 19.90 -24.58
CA GLU A 34 5.11 20.96 -23.90
C GLU A 34 4.77 20.61 -22.45
N THR A 35 4.36 19.37 -22.18
CA THR A 35 4.14 18.87 -20.82
C THR A 35 5.43 18.93 -20.01
N LEU A 36 6.53 18.41 -20.56
CA LEU A 36 7.83 18.46 -19.87
C LEU A 36 8.26 19.89 -19.52
N LYS A 37 8.06 20.85 -20.44
CA LYS A 37 8.37 22.26 -20.17
C LYS A 37 7.54 22.83 -19.02
N LYS A 38 6.26 22.45 -18.91
CA LYS A 38 5.39 22.89 -17.80
C LYS A 38 5.85 22.30 -16.47
N ASP A 39 6.21 21.03 -16.47
CA ASP A 39 6.67 20.33 -15.27
C ASP A 39 7.98 20.96 -14.77
N LEU A 40 8.95 21.21 -15.67
CA LEU A 40 10.19 21.91 -15.33
C LEU A 40 9.94 23.32 -14.77
N ALA A 41 9.02 24.07 -15.35
CA ALA A 41 8.66 25.40 -14.82
C ALA A 41 8.02 25.33 -13.43
N LEU A 42 7.26 24.27 -13.12
CA LEU A 42 6.73 24.03 -11.78
C LEU A 42 7.84 23.64 -10.79
N GLU A 43 8.77 22.79 -11.22
CA GLU A 43 9.93 22.40 -10.41
C GLU A 43 10.79 23.61 -10.07
N GLU A 44 11.11 24.48 -11.04
CA GLU A 44 11.87 25.71 -10.80
C GLU A 44 11.18 26.62 -9.77
N ARG A 45 9.85 26.77 -9.85
CA ARG A 45 9.07 27.54 -8.87
C ARG A 45 9.14 26.90 -7.48
N ASN A 46 8.99 25.58 -7.40
CA ASN A 46 9.08 24.86 -6.13
C ASN A 46 10.47 24.98 -5.51
N MET A 47 11.53 24.85 -6.33
CA MET A 47 12.92 25.00 -5.89
C MET A 47 13.20 26.40 -5.37
N PHE A 48 12.63 27.43 -6.00
CA PHE A 48 12.74 28.80 -5.52
C PHE A 48 12.17 28.95 -4.09
N TYR A 49 10.98 28.40 -3.84
CA TYR A 49 10.37 28.45 -2.51
C TYR A 49 11.12 27.61 -1.46
N LEU A 50 11.58 26.42 -1.85
CA LEU A 50 12.28 25.51 -0.93
C LEU A 50 13.71 25.96 -0.58
N ARG A 51 14.31 26.87 -1.36
CA ARG A 51 15.66 27.39 -1.12
C ARG A 51 15.77 28.24 0.16
N HIS A 52 14.68 28.84 0.61
CA HIS A 52 14.69 29.81 1.72
C HIS A 52 13.94 29.26 2.94
N PRO A 53 14.58 28.37 3.75
CA PRO A 53 13.96 27.84 4.95
C PRO A 53 13.78 28.93 6.02
N TYR A 54 12.68 28.86 6.77
CA TYR A 54 12.40 29.80 7.86
C TYR A 54 13.25 29.55 9.12
N LEU A 55 13.53 28.28 9.45
CA LEU A 55 14.35 27.89 10.59
C LEU A 55 15.62 27.19 10.13
N THR A 56 16.71 27.41 10.86
CA THR A 56 17.92 26.60 10.69
C THR A 56 17.69 25.19 11.23
N LYS A 57 18.53 24.24 10.82
CA LYS A 57 18.47 22.85 11.29
C LYS A 57 18.57 22.74 12.81
N GLU A 58 19.39 23.59 13.42
CA GLU A 58 19.59 23.65 14.86
C GLU A 58 18.32 24.13 15.58
N GLN A 59 17.70 25.21 15.08
CA GLN A 59 16.45 25.75 15.63
C GLN A 59 15.27 24.79 15.47
N SER A 60 15.24 24.03 14.38
CA SER A 60 14.21 23.01 14.15
C SER A 60 14.35 21.80 15.08
N SER A 61 15.52 21.58 15.69
CA SER A 61 15.72 20.46 16.61
C SER A 61 14.83 20.61 17.86
N GLY A 62 13.85 19.72 18.01
CA GLY A 62 13.02 19.65 19.22
C GLY A 62 11.86 20.67 19.31
N HIS A 63 11.68 21.56 18.33
CA HIS A 63 10.63 22.60 18.36
C HIS A 63 9.21 22.04 18.54
N SER A 64 8.95 20.83 18.04
CA SER A 64 7.63 20.18 18.07
C SER A 64 7.45 19.16 19.19
N LYS A 65 8.46 18.93 20.06
CA LYS A 65 8.38 17.95 21.15
C LYS A 65 7.26 18.27 22.14
N HIS A 66 7.07 19.55 22.45
CA HIS A 66 5.98 20.01 23.33
C HIS A 66 4.59 19.62 22.78
N LEU A 67 4.44 19.48 21.47
CA LEU A 67 3.15 19.18 20.84
C LEU A 67 2.73 17.71 21.04
N GLN A 68 3.67 16.82 21.40
CA GLN A 68 3.46 15.38 21.68
C GLN A 68 2.68 14.60 20.61
N LYS A 69 2.52 15.15 19.39
CA LYS A 69 1.71 14.53 18.32
C LYS A 69 2.22 13.15 17.93
N HIS A 70 3.54 13.01 17.83
CA HIS A 70 4.18 11.75 17.46
C HIS A 70 3.96 10.68 18.53
N GLU A 71 4.10 11.04 19.81
CA GLU A 71 3.90 10.12 20.94
C GLU A 71 2.44 9.66 21.04
N LYS A 72 1.49 10.59 20.89
CA LYS A 72 0.06 10.27 20.85
C LYS A 72 -0.29 9.35 19.69
N TRP A 73 0.24 9.63 18.50
CA TRP A 73 0.03 8.78 17.32
C TRP A 73 0.62 7.37 17.52
N LEU A 74 1.84 7.27 18.08
CA LEU A 74 2.45 5.98 18.42
C LEU A 74 1.66 5.20 19.47
N ALA A 75 1.15 5.87 20.51
CA ALA A 75 0.33 5.25 21.54
C ALA A 75 -0.96 4.68 20.94
N GLN A 76 -1.65 5.49 20.12
CA GLN A 76 -2.86 5.06 19.41
C GLN A 76 -2.59 3.85 18.50
N PHE A 77 -1.51 3.90 17.73
CA PHE A 77 -1.11 2.78 16.88
C PHE A 77 -0.85 1.49 17.68
N LYS A 78 -0.23 1.59 18.86
CA LYS A 78 -0.02 0.44 19.75
C LYS A 78 -1.33 -0.12 20.27
N ILE A 79 -2.27 0.74 20.66
CA ILE A 79 -3.61 0.32 21.13
C ILE A 79 -4.32 -0.44 20.03
N GLU A 80 -4.44 0.13 18.83
CA GLU A 80 -5.12 -0.49 17.68
C GLU A 80 -4.47 -1.83 17.28
N ARG A 81 -3.14 -1.92 17.37
CA ARG A 81 -2.41 -3.17 17.12
C ARG A 81 -2.77 -4.23 18.17
N ASN A 82 -2.82 -3.86 19.45
CA ASN A 82 -3.13 -4.78 20.55
C ASN A 82 -4.57 -5.27 20.46
N GLU A 83 -5.53 -4.38 20.20
CA GLU A 83 -6.94 -4.73 20.01
C GLU A 83 -7.16 -5.79 18.93
N LYS A 84 -6.39 -5.73 17.83
CA LYS A 84 -6.45 -6.75 16.76
C LYS A 84 -5.88 -8.10 17.19
N PHE A 85 -4.97 -8.14 18.16
CA PHE A 85 -4.28 -9.36 18.58
C PHE A 85 -4.92 -10.01 19.81
N GLU A 86 -5.47 -9.24 20.73
CA GLU A 86 -6.03 -9.73 21.99
C GLU A 86 -7.45 -10.28 21.82
N LYS A 87 -7.57 -11.48 21.25
CA LYS A 87 -8.74 -12.34 21.51
C LYS A 87 -8.47 -13.10 22.80
N HIS A 88 -8.86 -12.54 23.95
CA HIS A 88 -8.79 -13.26 25.21
C HIS A 88 -9.69 -14.50 25.14
N ARG A 89 -9.10 -15.70 25.16
CA ARG A 89 -9.84 -16.94 25.33
C ARG A 89 -10.00 -17.22 26.83
N ARG A 90 -11.24 -17.32 27.31
CA ARG A 90 -11.49 -17.68 28.72
C ARG A 90 -11.61 -19.19 28.82
N LEU A 91 -11.05 -19.79 29.88
CA LEU A 91 -11.21 -21.22 30.16
C LEU A 91 -12.68 -21.63 30.28
N GLN A 92 -13.53 -20.75 30.80
CA GLN A 92 -14.98 -20.96 30.88
C GLN A 92 -15.60 -21.21 29.49
N ASP A 93 -15.16 -20.48 28.47
CA ASP A 93 -15.69 -20.61 27.11
C ASP A 93 -15.32 -21.99 26.53
N GLU A 94 -14.09 -22.44 26.78
CA GLU A 94 -13.60 -23.76 26.36
C GLU A 94 -14.29 -24.91 27.14
N LEU A 95 -14.43 -24.77 28.46
CA LEU A 95 -15.06 -25.78 29.33
C LEU A 95 -16.58 -25.85 29.15
N SER A 96 -17.23 -24.81 28.64
CA SER A 96 -18.67 -24.80 28.34
C SER A 96 -19.07 -25.91 27.35
N HIS A 97 -18.17 -26.32 26.46
CA HIS A 97 -18.39 -27.42 25.53
C HIS A 97 -18.63 -28.77 26.23
N LEU A 98 -18.13 -28.98 27.45
CA LEU A 98 -18.32 -30.26 28.14
C LEU A 98 -19.79 -30.50 28.54
N LYS A 99 -20.59 -29.43 28.64
CA LYS A 99 -22.01 -29.48 29.01
C LYS A 99 -22.93 -30.00 27.90
N THR A 100 -22.47 -30.13 26.65
CA THR A 100 -23.32 -30.60 25.55
C THR A 100 -23.80 -32.05 25.72
N LYS A 101 -23.17 -32.82 26.62
CA LYS A 101 -23.53 -34.20 26.94
C LYS A 101 -24.17 -34.36 28.32
N GLU A 102 -24.51 -33.27 28.99
CA GLU A 102 -25.25 -33.32 30.26
C GLU A 102 -26.72 -33.62 29.96
N ASP A 103 -27.08 -34.90 30.03
CA ASP A 103 -28.48 -35.34 30.04
C ASP A 103 -28.98 -35.41 31.49
N TRP A 104 -30.16 -34.85 31.74
CA TRP A 104 -30.77 -34.81 33.08
C TRP A 104 -31.34 -36.17 33.51
N ASP A 105 -31.73 -37.02 32.54
CA ASP A 105 -32.27 -38.35 32.77
C ASP A 105 -31.42 -39.38 31.99
N PHE A 106 -30.48 -40.03 32.68
CA PHE A 106 -29.79 -41.20 32.13
C PHE A 106 -30.76 -42.39 32.08
N SER A 107 -31.45 -42.59 30.96
CA SER A 107 -32.25 -43.80 30.76
C SER A 107 -31.30 -44.98 30.45
N ALA A 108 -30.83 -45.66 31.49
CA ALA A 108 -30.14 -46.93 31.36
C ALA A 108 -31.14 -48.00 30.86
N GLY A 109 -31.26 -48.19 29.55
CA GLY A 109 -31.96 -49.35 28.98
C GLY A 109 -32.81 -49.05 27.75
N SER A 110 -32.20 -49.15 26.56
CA SER A 110 -32.89 -49.52 25.32
C SER A 110 -31.97 -50.37 24.42
N ILE A 111 -31.68 -51.58 24.90
CA ILE A 111 -31.56 -52.81 24.11
C ILE A 111 -32.41 -53.85 24.81
#